data_AF-A0AA96Y885-F1
#
_entry.id   AF-A0AA96Y885-F1
#
_cell.length_a   1.000
_cell.length_b   1.000
_cell.length_c   1.000
_cell.angle_alpha   90.00
_cell.angle_beta   90.00
_cell.angle_gamma   90.00
#
_symmetry.space_group_name_H-M   'P 1'
#
loop_
_entity.id
_entity.type
_entity.pdbx_description
1 polymer ?
#
loop_
_entity_poly.entity_id
_entity_poly.type
_entity_poly.pdbx_seq_one_letter_code
_entity_poly.pdbx_strand_id
1 'polypeptide(L)'
;MTPSVTPPVAPLSPSPIATPAPVPRPERVAVPRPPATARFPQESLRESPAPAPVPAPSPQPTPAPTASPAAPAASPEPTAALTPAPSPTPLPTPSPEVLSQVQEPPSPVPYANFPHPAGASNNCNGFLSCWRLSDVDGRPVQAIARDLQATLQEQGYQTQRLEPADDTGSSLYRVTPPDGPPYYVNVISTFNQGTVYLLTDEPMTAAEIADVREGRAPTPESPDAPLPPSN
;
A
#
# COMPACT_ATOMS: atom_id res chain seq x y z
N MET A 1 -7.26 -47.49 39.24
CA MET A 1 -8.05 -46.27 38.99
C MET A 1 -8.17 -46.14 37.47
N THR A 2 -9.32 -46.50 36.91
CA THR A 2 -9.60 -46.46 35.47
C THR A 2 -10.15 -45.09 35.10
N PRO A 3 -9.65 -44.44 34.04
CA PRO A 3 -10.16 -43.14 33.61
C PRO A 3 -11.56 -43.31 33.00
N SER A 4 -12.53 -42.56 33.54
CA SER A 4 -13.87 -42.43 32.95
C SER A 4 -13.74 -41.67 31.63
N VAL A 5 -14.03 -42.36 30.53
CA VAL A 5 -14.14 -41.77 29.19
C VAL A 5 -15.53 -41.15 29.07
N THR A 6 -15.59 -39.83 29.01
CA THR A 6 -16.84 -39.10 28.77
C THR A 6 -17.26 -39.27 27.30
N PRO A 7 -18.51 -39.62 27.00
CA PRO A 7 -18.96 -39.81 25.62
C PRO A 7 -18.99 -38.47 24.86
N PRO A 8 -18.78 -38.50 23.52
CA PRO A 8 -18.81 -37.31 22.68
C PRO A 8 -20.23 -36.70 22.65
N VAL A 9 -20.30 -35.39 22.91
CA VAL A 9 -21.53 -34.60 22.81
C VAL A 9 -21.91 -34.46 21.34
N ALA A 10 -23.12 -34.89 20.99
CA ALA A 10 -23.65 -34.78 19.63
C ALA A 10 -23.81 -33.31 19.22
N PRO A 11 -23.48 -32.93 17.98
CA PRO A 11 -23.65 -31.57 17.49
C PRO A 11 -25.13 -31.20 17.44
N LEU A 12 -25.48 -30.07 18.04
CA LEU A 12 -26.83 -29.49 17.98
C LEU A 12 -27.18 -29.20 16.51
N SER A 13 -28.33 -29.72 16.08
CA SER A 13 -28.87 -29.44 14.74
C SER A 13 -29.12 -27.93 14.58
N PRO A 14 -28.72 -27.31 13.46
CA PRO A 14 -28.95 -25.89 13.22
C PRO A 14 -30.46 -25.62 13.11
N SER A 15 -30.93 -24.62 13.84
CA SER A 15 -32.31 -24.14 13.73
C SER A 15 -32.63 -23.69 12.29
N PRO A 16 -33.87 -23.91 11.81
CA PRO A 16 -34.26 -23.47 10.47
C PRO A 16 -34.16 -21.94 10.38
N ILE A 17 -33.43 -21.45 9.37
CA ILE A 17 -33.34 -20.03 9.05
C ILE A 17 -34.73 -19.57 8.57
N ALA A 18 -35.36 -18.68 9.33
CA ALA A 18 -36.62 -18.05 8.93
C ALA A 18 -36.41 -17.29 7.61
N THR A 19 -37.16 -17.67 6.58
CA THR A 19 -37.17 -16.95 5.29
C THR A 19 -37.65 -15.52 5.54
N PRO A 20 -36.87 -14.48 5.18
CA PRO A 20 -37.30 -13.10 5.35
C PRO A 20 -38.53 -12.82 4.48
N ALA A 21 -39.50 -12.12 5.06
CA ALA A 21 -40.70 -11.69 4.36
C ALA A 21 -40.35 -10.86 3.11
N PRO A 22 -41.12 -10.98 2.01
CA PRO A 22 -40.87 -10.20 0.79
C PRO A 22 -40.96 -8.71 1.10
N VAL A 23 -39.87 -7.98 0.82
CA VAL A 23 -39.80 -6.53 0.96
C VAL A 23 -40.84 -5.90 0.02
N PRO A 24 -41.69 -4.96 0.49
CA PRO A 24 -42.65 -4.27 -0.36
C PRO A 24 -41.94 -3.56 -1.50
N ARG A 25 -42.35 -3.88 -2.73
CA ARG A 25 -41.83 -3.28 -3.96
C ARG A 25 -42.11 -1.77 -3.91
N PRO A 26 -41.11 -0.88 -4.03
CA PRO A 26 -41.35 0.55 -4.03
C PRO A 26 -42.29 0.89 -5.20
N GLU A 27 -43.41 1.52 -4.85
CA GLU A 27 -44.34 2.12 -5.80
C GLU A 27 -43.55 3.00 -6.76
N ARG A 28 -43.66 2.73 -8.07
CA ARG A 28 -43.05 3.55 -9.11
C ARG A 28 -43.66 4.94 -9.04
N VAL A 29 -43.01 5.85 -8.34
CA VAL A 29 -43.27 7.29 -8.49
C VAL A 29 -43.03 7.60 -9.97
N ALA A 30 -44.08 8.02 -10.66
CA ALA A 30 -44.02 8.44 -12.05
C ALA A 30 -43.00 9.59 -12.16
N VAL A 31 -41.83 9.30 -12.71
CA VAL A 31 -40.83 10.32 -13.02
C VAL A 31 -41.49 11.29 -14.00
N PRO A 32 -41.62 12.59 -13.65
CA PRO A 32 -42.15 13.58 -14.57
C PRO A 32 -41.30 13.59 -15.82
N ARG A 33 -41.95 13.41 -16.97
CA ARG A 33 -41.33 13.46 -18.29
C ARG A 33 -40.55 14.77 -18.39
N PRO A 34 -39.23 14.75 -18.66
CA PRO A 34 -38.48 15.99 -18.81
C PRO A 34 -39.13 16.81 -19.94
N PRO A 35 -39.24 18.14 -19.78
CA PRO A 35 -39.73 19.01 -20.83
C PRO A 35 -38.86 18.81 -22.07
N ALA A 36 -39.51 18.75 -23.24
CA ALA A 36 -38.84 18.63 -24.53
C ALA A 36 -37.76 19.71 -24.64
N THR A 37 -36.50 19.30 -24.57
CA THR A 37 -35.35 20.18 -24.73
C THR A 37 -35.50 20.91 -26.07
N ALA A 38 -35.58 22.24 -25.98
CA ALA A 38 -35.58 23.12 -27.13
C ALA A 38 -34.38 22.76 -28.02
N ARG A 39 -34.66 22.49 -29.30
CA ARG A 39 -33.64 22.31 -30.33
C ARG A 39 -32.84 23.60 -30.42
N PHE A 40 -31.62 23.59 -29.90
CA PHE A 40 -30.66 24.64 -30.19
C PHE A 40 -30.36 24.64 -31.69
N PRO A 41 -30.26 25.81 -32.33
CA PRO A 41 -29.83 25.92 -33.72
C PRO A 41 -28.47 25.24 -33.86
N GLN A 42 -28.33 24.40 -34.89
CA GLN A 42 -27.03 23.87 -35.28
C GLN A 42 -26.17 25.04 -35.74
N GLU A 43 -25.44 25.64 -34.79
CA GLU A 43 -24.33 26.53 -35.10
C GLU A 43 -23.34 25.73 -35.93
N SER A 44 -23.13 26.21 -37.14
CA SER A 44 -22.19 25.68 -38.12
C SER A 44 -20.90 25.27 -37.44
N LEU A 45 -20.50 24.02 -37.67
CA LEU A 45 -19.15 23.52 -37.49
C LEU A 45 -18.19 24.49 -38.21
N ARG A 46 -17.71 25.50 -37.50
CA ARG A 46 -16.53 26.26 -37.91
C ARG A 46 -15.39 25.28 -37.80
N GLU A 47 -14.88 24.82 -38.94
CA GLU A 47 -13.64 24.09 -39.05
C GLU A 47 -12.59 24.82 -38.20
N SER A 48 -12.20 24.17 -37.11
CA SER A 48 -11.11 24.65 -36.27
C SER A 48 -9.87 24.73 -37.17
N PRO A 49 -9.18 25.87 -37.26
CA PRO A 49 -8.02 26.01 -38.14
C PRO A 49 -7.03 24.89 -37.84
N ALA A 50 -6.53 24.25 -38.89
CA ALA A 50 -5.56 23.18 -38.78
C ALA A 50 -4.40 23.65 -37.87
N PRO A 51 -4.01 22.87 -36.84
CA PRO A 51 -2.96 23.26 -35.93
C PRO A 51 -1.68 23.55 -36.73
N ALA A 52 -1.03 24.68 -36.41
CA ALA A 52 0.24 25.05 -37.01
C ALA A 52 1.27 23.92 -36.81
N PRO A 53 2.14 23.65 -37.79
CA PRO A 53 3.15 22.61 -37.67
C PRO A 53 4.03 22.88 -36.45
N VAL A 54 4.13 21.89 -35.57
CA VAL A 54 5.01 21.93 -34.40
C VAL A 54 6.45 22.01 -34.93
N PRO A 55 7.26 22.99 -34.50
CA PRO A 55 8.67 23.07 -34.93
C PRO A 55 9.41 21.79 -34.55
N ALA A 56 10.22 21.29 -35.48
CA ALA A 56 11.03 20.11 -35.24
C ALA A 56 11.95 20.35 -34.03
N PRO A 57 12.09 19.36 -33.11
CA PRO A 57 12.98 19.51 -31.96
C PRO A 57 14.42 19.73 -32.44
N SER A 58 15.05 20.77 -31.90
CA SER A 58 16.46 21.06 -32.15
C SER A 58 17.30 19.89 -31.62
N PRO A 59 18.34 19.42 -32.36
CA PRO A 59 19.18 18.33 -31.90
C PRO A 59 19.81 18.67 -30.55
N GLN A 60 19.57 17.83 -29.55
CA GLN A 60 20.19 17.93 -28.25
C GLN A 60 21.69 17.60 -28.40
N PRO A 61 22.60 18.39 -27.82
CA PRO A 61 24.03 18.11 -27.90
C PRO A 61 24.33 16.74 -27.28
N THR A 62 25.05 15.91 -28.03
CA THR A 62 25.57 14.63 -27.53
C THR A 62 26.51 14.90 -26.35
N PRO A 63 26.27 14.32 -25.16
CA PRO A 63 27.19 14.48 -24.04
C PRO A 63 28.57 13.91 -24.40
N ALA A 64 29.61 14.67 -24.07
CA ALA A 64 30.99 14.23 -24.24
C ALA A 64 31.28 13.00 -23.36
N PRO A 65 32.15 12.07 -23.80
CA PRO A 65 32.47 10.88 -23.02
C PRO A 65 33.07 11.26 -21.66
N THR A 66 32.41 10.85 -20.59
CA THR A 66 32.90 10.97 -19.22
C THR A 66 34.13 10.10 -19.04
N ALA A 67 35.19 10.65 -18.43
CA ALA A 67 36.44 9.94 -18.20
C ALA A 67 36.21 8.64 -17.40
N SER A 68 36.83 7.56 -17.86
CA SER A 68 36.77 6.24 -17.23
C SER A 68 37.28 6.32 -15.78
N PRO A 69 36.54 5.80 -14.79
CA PRO A 69 36.99 5.75 -13.41
C PRO A 69 38.31 5.00 -13.28
N ALA A 70 39.21 5.53 -12.45
CA ALA A 70 40.47 4.89 -12.11
C ALA A 70 40.22 3.57 -11.37
N ALA A 71 41.05 2.57 -11.66
CA ALA A 71 40.94 1.23 -11.08
C ALA A 71 41.04 1.28 -9.54
N PRO A 72 40.19 0.54 -8.81
CA PRO A 72 40.24 0.49 -7.36
C PRO A 72 41.57 -0.08 -6.86
N ALA A 73 42.13 0.53 -5.83
CA ALA A 73 43.35 0.08 -5.15
C ALA A 73 43.12 -1.29 -4.50
N ALA A 74 44.17 -2.12 -4.50
CA ALA A 74 44.13 -3.49 -4.00
C ALA A 74 43.70 -3.56 -2.53
N SER A 75 42.76 -4.48 -2.25
CA SER A 75 42.27 -4.82 -0.92
C SER A 75 43.42 -5.34 -0.04
N PRO A 76 43.50 -4.92 1.24
CA PRO A 76 44.51 -5.44 2.17
C PRO A 76 44.31 -6.94 2.43
N GLU A 77 45.43 -7.63 2.61
CA GLU A 77 45.51 -9.06 2.92
C GLU A 77 44.88 -9.35 4.30
N PRO A 78 44.05 -10.41 4.44
CA PRO A 78 43.44 -10.75 5.72
C PRO A 78 44.50 -11.16 6.74
N THR A 79 44.58 -10.41 7.84
CA THR A 79 45.41 -10.77 8.99
C THR A 79 44.81 -12.00 9.68
N ALA A 80 45.61 -13.05 9.82
CA ALA A 80 45.20 -14.31 10.44
C ALA A 80 44.74 -14.06 11.90
N ALA A 81 43.48 -14.42 12.18
CA ALA A 81 42.91 -14.34 13.51
C ALA A 81 43.56 -15.37 14.44
N LEU A 82 43.99 -14.92 15.61
CA LEU A 82 44.53 -15.78 16.67
C LEU A 82 43.43 -16.68 17.23
N THR A 83 43.71 -17.99 17.27
CA THR A 83 42.87 -19.00 17.89
C THR A 83 42.66 -18.67 19.38
N PRO A 84 41.42 -18.43 19.85
CA PRO A 84 41.18 -18.19 21.27
C PRO A 84 41.45 -19.46 22.09
N ALA A 85 42.09 -19.27 23.25
CA ALA A 85 42.32 -20.32 24.22
C ALA A 85 40.99 -20.88 24.76
N PRO A 86 40.94 -22.17 25.14
CA PRO A 86 39.71 -22.79 25.64
C PRO A 86 39.24 -22.08 26.91
N SER A 87 37.99 -21.61 26.87
CA SER A 87 37.30 -20.98 27.98
C SER A 87 37.03 -22.02 29.09
N PRO A 88 37.22 -21.69 30.37
CA PRO A 88 36.95 -22.62 31.46
C PRO A 88 35.47 -22.99 31.50
N THR A 89 35.21 -24.28 31.75
CA THR A 89 33.86 -24.85 31.90
C THR A 89 33.07 -24.05 32.95
N PRO A 90 31.92 -23.45 32.58
CA PRO A 90 31.13 -22.67 33.52
C PRO A 90 30.57 -23.58 34.63
N LEU A 91 30.66 -23.09 35.87
CA LEU A 91 30.03 -23.68 37.04
C LEU A 91 28.51 -23.68 36.84
N PRO A 92 27.77 -24.74 37.24
CA PRO A 92 26.32 -24.79 37.08
C PRO A 92 25.66 -23.55 37.71
N THR A 93 25.07 -22.72 36.85
CA THR A 93 24.30 -21.55 37.24
C THR A 93 23.02 -22.02 37.93
N PRO A 94 22.65 -21.48 39.10
CA PRO A 94 21.43 -21.87 39.79
C PRO A 94 20.22 -21.68 38.87
N SER A 95 19.32 -22.67 38.89
CA SER A 95 18.09 -22.67 38.10
C SER A 95 17.32 -21.38 38.40
N PRO A 96 17.07 -20.51 37.41
CA PRO A 96 16.37 -19.26 37.63
C PRO A 96 14.96 -19.56 38.12
N GLU A 97 14.63 -19.03 39.28
CA GLU A 97 13.28 -18.97 39.80
C GLU A 97 12.40 -18.31 38.72
N VAL A 98 11.37 -19.04 38.28
CA VAL A 98 10.46 -18.60 37.21
C VAL A 98 9.62 -17.44 37.77
N LEU A 99 10.18 -16.23 37.73
CA LEU A 99 9.39 -15.02 37.88
C LEU A 99 8.40 -15.01 36.73
N SER A 100 7.12 -15.11 37.08
CA SER A 100 6.00 -15.02 36.15
C SER A 100 6.24 -13.80 35.25
N GLN A 101 6.55 -14.05 33.97
CA GLN A 101 6.75 -12.99 33.00
C GLN A 101 5.47 -12.16 32.99
N VAL A 102 5.58 -10.93 33.48
CA VAL A 102 4.56 -9.91 33.27
C VAL A 102 4.44 -9.80 31.76
N GLN A 103 3.35 -10.34 31.22
CA GLN A 103 3.07 -10.29 29.80
C GLN A 103 2.85 -8.82 29.46
N GLU A 104 3.90 -8.19 28.91
CA GLU A 104 3.83 -6.81 28.45
C GLU A 104 2.69 -6.74 27.43
N PRO A 105 1.73 -5.82 27.60
CA PRO A 105 0.60 -5.70 26.69
C PRO A 105 1.16 -5.55 25.27
N PRO A 106 0.62 -6.29 24.28
CA PRO A 106 1.17 -6.26 22.93
C PRO A 106 1.20 -4.82 22.45
N SER A 107 2.37 -4.37 21.98
CA SER A 107 2.51 -3.04 21.41
C SER A 107 1.43 -2.86 20.32
N PRO A 108 0.70 -1.74 20.34
CA PRO A 108 -0.35 -1.51 19.36
C PRO A 108 0.23 -1.61 17.96
N VAL A 109 -0.31 -2.52 17.16
CA VAL A 109 0.11 -2.66 15.76
C VAL A 109 -0.37 -1.40 15.04
N PRO A 110 0.55 -0.60 14.47
CA PRO A 110 0.15 0.61 13.77
C PRO A 110 -0.80 0.23 12.63
N TYR A 111 -1.82 1.06 12.41
CA TYR A 111 -2.80 0.91 11.33
C TYR A 111 -3.73 -0.32 11.40
N ALA A 112 -3.78 -1.06 12.52
CA ALA A 112 -4.66 -2.22 12.66
C ALA A 112 -6.16 -1.92 12.43
N ASN A 113 -6.57 -0.68 12.68
CA ASN A 113 -7.95 -0.21 12.51
C ASN A 113 -8.18 0.52 11.18
N PHE A 114 -7.24 0.46 10.24
CA PHE A 114 -7.42 1.14 8.96
C PHE A 114 -8.54 0.47 8.16
N PRO A 115 -9.55 1.22 7.67
CA PRO A 115 -10.63 0.64 6.89
C PRO A 115 -10.10 0.23 5.51
N HIS A 116 -10.28 -1.04 5.18
CA HIS A 116 -9.82 -1.60 3.91
C HIS A 116 -11.01 -1.76 2.93
N PRO A 117 -10.83 -1.46 1.64
CA PRO A 117 -11.82 -1.79 0.63
C PRO A 117 -12.02 -3.31 0.54
N ALA A 118 -13.21 -3.73 0.11
CA ALA A 118 -13.52 -5.14 -0.06
C ALA A 118 -12.52 -5.84 -0.99
N GLY A 119 -12.06 -7.03 -0.61
CA GLY A 119 -11.09 -7.81 -1.38
C GLY A 119 -9.62 -7.44 -1.16
N ALA A 120 -9.33 -6.41 -0.36
CA ALA A 120 -7.97 -6.13 0.08
C ALA A 120 -7.44 -7.24 0.99
N SER A 121 -6.19 -7.64 0.78
CA SER A 121 -5.51 -8.68 1.55
C SER A 121 -4.12 -8.24 1.97
N ASN A 122 -3.74 -8.53 3.21
CA ASN A 122 -2.41 -8.23 3.76
C ASN A 122 -1.40 -9.31 3.33
N ASN A 123 -1.04 -9.33 2.04
CA ASN A 123 -0.17 -10.34 1.45
C ASN A 123 0.91 -9.77 0.51
N CYS A 124 1.40 -8.57 0.77
CA CYS A 124 2.45 -7.95 -0.04
C CYS A 124 3.86 -8.44 0.35
N ASN A 125 4.26 -9.66 0.00
CA ASN A 125 5.68 -10.11 -0.01
C ASN A 125 6.57 -9.68 1.19
N GLY A 126 6.03 -9.60 2.41
CA GLY A 126 6.79 -9.23 3.61
C GLY A 126 6.79 -7.75 4.01
N PHE A 127 6.04 -6.90 3.31
CA PHE A 127 5.83 -5.51 3.72
C PHE A 127 4.82 -5.42 4.87
N LEU A 128 5.27 -4.86 5.99
CA LEU A 128 4.37 -4.46 7.07
C LEU A 128 3.48 -3.31 6.58
N SER A 129 2.20 -3.36 6.90
CA SER A 129 1.23 -2.31 6.51
C SER A 129 1.05 -2.15 4.99
N CYS A 130 1.11 -3.27 4.26
CA CYS A 130 0.81 -3.29 2.84
C CYS A 130 -0.38 -4.20 2.55
N TRP A 131 -1.28 -3.68 1.72
CA TRP A 131 -2.46 -4.41 1.29
C TRP A 131 -2.55 -4.43 -0.22
N ARG A 132 -2.96 -5.58 -0.74
CA ARG A 132 -3.12 -5.81 -2.18
C ARG A 132 -4.57 -6.09 -2.49
N LEU A 133 -5.09 -5.41 -3.50
CA LEU A 133 -6.29 -5.80 -4.22
C LEU A 133 -5.86 -6.52 -5.49
N SER A 134 -6.25 -7.79 -5.60
CA SER A 134 -6.05 -8.55 -6.82
C SER A 134 -6.80 -7.87 -7.97
N ASP A 135 -6.22 -7.90 -9.16
CA ASP A 135 -6.79 -7.35 -10.40
C ASP A 135 -7.98 -8.16 -10.93
N VAL A 136 -8.71 -8.87 -10.06
CA VAL A 136 -9.75 -9.83 -10.48
C VAL A 136 -10.85 -9.20 -11.34
N ASP A 137 -10.96 -7.87 -11.32
CA ASP A 137 -11.97 -7.11 -12.07
C ASP A 137 -11.39 -6.11 -13.10
N GLY A 138 -10.07 -6.08 -13.34
CA GLY A 138 -9.47 -5.16 -14.33
C GLY A 138 -9.67 -3.68 -14.01
N ARG A 139 -9.90 -3.35 -12.73
CA ARG A 139 -10.27 -1.99 -12.33
C ARG A 139 -9.05 -1.08 -12.37
N PRO A 140 -9.16 0.11 -12.99
CA PRO A 140 -8.04 1.04 -13.00
C PRO A 140 -7.73 1.51 -11.57
N VAL A 141 -6.44 1.72 -11.29
CA VAL A 141 -5.94 2.19 -9.99
C VAL A 141 -6.67 3.44 -9.50
N GLN A 142 -7.07 4.35 -10.40
CA GLN A 142 -7.83 5.55 -10.02
C GLN A 142 -9.21 5.24 -9.46
N ALA A 143 -9.86 4.16 -9.91
CA ALA A 143 -11.15 3.75 -9.38
C ALA A 143 -10.99 3.15 -7.97
N ILE A 144 -9.96 2.34 -7.75
CA ILE A 144 -9.63 1.79 -6.41
C ILE A 144 -9.30 2.91 -5.43
N ALA A 145 -8.49 3.89 -5.86
CA ALA A 145 -8.14 5.01 -5.02
C ALA A 145 -9.36 5.88 -4.65
N ARG A 146 -10.33 6.03 -5.56
CA ARG A 146 -11.60 6.72 -5.28
C ARG A 146 -12.46 5.97 -4.27
N ASP A 147 -12.58 4.66 -4.39
CA ASP A 147 -13.36 3.84 -3.45
C ASP A 147 -12.71 3.84 -2.07
N LEU A 148 -11.38 3.76 -2.00
CA LEU A 148 -10.64 3.87 -0.75
C LEU A 148 -10.89 5.22 -0.09
N GLN A 149 -10.83 6.31 -0.86
CA GLN A 149 -11.12 7.66 -0.36
C GLN A 149 -12.56 7.78 0.15
N ALA A 150 -13.54 7.25 -0.59
CA ALA A 150 -14.94 7.25 -0.16
C ALA A 150 -15.13 6.48 1.16
N THR A 151 -14.54 5.28 1.24
CA THR A 151 -14.57 4.43 2.45
C THR A 151 -13.98 5.16 3.65
N LEU A 152 -12.84 5.82 3.47
CA LEU A 152 -12.19 6.61 4.52
C LEU A 152 -13.06 7.77 4.99
N GLN A 153 -13.65 8.52 4.06
CA GLN A 153 -14.52 9.65 4.39
C GLN A 153 -15.79 9.21 5.13
N GLU A 154 -16.39 8.09 4.73
CA GLU A 154 -17.55 7.49 5.42
C GLU A 154 -17.22 7.11 6.88
N GLN A 155 -15.97 6.73 7.15
CA GLN A 155 -15.47 6.42 8.49
C GLN A 155 -14.97 7.65 9.26
N GLY A 156 -15.17 8.87 8.71
CA GLY A 156 -14.80 10.12 9.36
C GLY A 156 -13.32 10.51 9.22
N TYR A 157 -12.55 9.85 8.36
CA TYR A 157 -11.18 10.23 8.07
C TYR A 157 -11.16 11.42 7.10
N GLN A 158 -10.25 12.36 7.34
CA GLN A 158 -9.95 13.42 6.38
C GLN A 158 -8.90 12.94 5.38
N THR A 159 -9.15 13.14 4.09
CA THR A 159 -8.26 12.69 3.01
C THR A 159 -7.83 13.89 2.16
N GLN A 160 -6.53 14.07 1.97
CA GLN A 160 -5.96 15.07 1.08
C GLN A 160 -5.05 14.39 0.06
N ARG A 161 -5.37 14.49 -1.22
CA ARG A 161 -4.47 14.04 -2.29
C ARG A 161 -3.31 15.03 -2.39
N LEU A 162 -2.08 14.55 -2.28
CA LEU A 162 -0.87 15.37 -2.36
C LEU A 162 -0.28 15.40 -3.76
N GLU A 163 -0.20 14.23 -4.40
CA GLU A 163 0.24 14.12 -5.79
C GLU A 163 -0.88 13.56 -6.67
N PRO A 164 -1.13 14.17 -7.85
CA PRO A 164 -2.03 13.60 -8.84
C PRO A 164 -1.47 12.26 -9.31
N ALA A 165 -2.36 11.39 -9.81
CA ALA A 165 -1.89 10.16 -10.41
C ALA A 165 -1.10 10.49 -11.67
N ASP A 166 0.21 10.28 -11.65
CA ASP A 166 1.03 10.35 -12.86
C ASP A 166 0.66 9.20 -13.80
N ASP A 167 1.15 9.26 -15.04
CA ASP A 167 0.96 8.20 -16.05
C ASP A 167 1.48 6.83 -15.58
N THR A 168 2.28 6.80 -14.51
CA THR A 168 2.77 5.59 -13.84
C THR A 168 1.75 4.88 -12.95
N GLY A 169 0.57 5.46 -12.72
CA GLY A 169 -0.50 4.83 -11.94
C GLY A 169 -0.22 4.76 -10.43
N SER A 170 0.57 5.69 -9.90
CA SER A 170 0.79 5.91 -8.47
C SER A 170 -0.07 7.05 -7.96
N SER A 171 -0.45 7.10 -6.68
CA SER A 171 -1.15 8.25 -6.07
C SER A 171 -0.83 8.32 -4.58
N LEU A 172 -0.52 9.52 -4.09
CA LEU A 172 -0.21 9.77 -2.69
C LEU A 172 -1.35 10.54 -2.01
N TYR A 173 -1.83 9.99 -0.90
CA TYR A 173 -2.83 10.62 -0.05
C TYR A 173 -2.29 10.82 1.36
N ARG A 174 -2.54 11.98 1.94
CA ARG A 174 -2.44 12.22 3.38
C ARG A 174 -3.79 11.94 4.01
N VAL A 175 -3.82 11.03 4.97
CA VAL A 175 -5.03 10.59 5.67
C VAL A 175 -4.92 10.97 7.13
N THR A 176 -5.91 11.70 7.66
CA THR A 176 -5.98 12.11 9.06
C THR A 176 -7.15 11.40 9.74
N PRO A 177 -6.90 10.47 10.67
CA PRO A 177 -7.96 9.83 11.47
C PRO A 177 -8.61 10.85 12.42
N PRO A 178 -9.82 10.56 12.93
CA PRO A 178 -10.49 11.46 13.88
C PRO A 178 -9.70 11.68 15.18
N ASP A 179 -9.02 10.64 15.68
CA ASP A 179 -8.37 10.63 17.00
C ASP A 179 -6.86 10.32 16.95
N GLY A 180 -6.17 10.68 15.87
CA GLY A 180 -4.76 10.33 15.73
C GLY A 180 -3.96 11.21 14.79
N PRO A 181 -2.63 11.00 14.72
CA PRO A 181 -1.77 11.72 13.80
C PRO A 181 -2.10 11.33 12.34
N PRO A 182 -1.84 12.24 11.38
CA PRO A 182 -1.94 11.92 9.97
C PRO A 182 -0.88 10.89 9.57
N TYR A 183 -1.21 10.06 8.60
CA TYR A 183 -0.28 9.15 7.92
C TYR A 183 -0.53 9.22 6.40
N TYR A 184 0.31 8.54 5.64
CA TYR A 184 0.31 8.58 4.19
C TYR A 184 -0.11 7.24 3.62
N VAL A 185 -0.91 7.30 2.55
CA VAL A 185 -1.37 6.13 1.79
C VAL A 185 -0.84 6.26 0.37
N ASN A 186 0.06 5.35 0.02
CA ASN A 186 0.68 5.26 -1.30
C ASN A 186 -0.06 4.19 -2.10
N VAL A 187 -0.88 4.58 -3.07
CA VAL A 187 -1.62 3.64 -3.94
C VAL A 187 -0.81 3.46 -5.22
N ILE A 188 -0.39 2.24 -5.51
CA ILE A 188 0.56 1.91 -6.58
C ILE A 188 -0.03 0.81 -7.45
N SER A 189 -0.18 1.08 -8.73
CA SER A 189 -0.50 0.05 -9.73
C SER A 189 0.73 -0.82 -9.97
N THR A 190 0.61 -2.13 -9.76
CA THR A 190 1.64 -3.11 -10.14
C THR A 190 1.26 -3.72 -11.48
N PHE A 191 2.24 -3.91 -12.37
CA PHE A 191 1.97 -4.31 -13.75
C PHE A 191 1.26 -5.67 -13.89
N ASN A 192 1.43 -6.58 -12.91
CA ASN A 192 0.94 -7.96 -12.99
C ASN A 192 0.24 -8.46 -11.72
N GLN A 193 0.19 -7.66 -10.65
CA GLN A 193 -0.31 -8.11 -9.35
C GLN A 193 -1.50 -7.28 -8.83
N GLY A 194 -2.06 -6.42 -9.69
CA GLY A 194 -3.17 -5.53 -9.34
C GLY A 194 -2.69 -4.25 -8.65
N THR A 195 -3.51 -3.74 -7.73
CA THR A 195 -3.20 -2.49 -7.00
C THR A 195 -2.74 -2.81 -5.60
N VAL A 196 -1.64 -2.19 -5.21
CA VAL A 196 -1.10 -2.25 -3.86
C VAL A 196 -1.28 -0.90 -3.21
N TYR A 197 -1.62 -0.85 -1.92
CA TYR A 197 -1.49 0.36 -1.14
C TYR A 197 -0.71 0.13 0.15
N LEU A 198 0.16 1.09 0.48
CA LEU A 198 1.03 1.06 1.66
C LEU A 198 0.70 2.21 2.59
N LEU A 199 0.71 1.93 3.89
CA LEU A 199 0.54 2.91 4.94
C LEU A 199 1.89 3.24 5.59
N THR A 200 2.25 4.52 5.58
CA THR A 200 3.54 5.01 6.07
C THR A 200 3.37 6.30 6.88
N ASP A 201 4.23 6.52 7.87
CA ASP A 201 4.24 7.75 8.67
C ASP A 201 4.76 8.97 7.87
N GLU A 202 5.56 8.72 6.84
CA GLU A 202 6.15 9.70 5.93
C GLU A 202 5.78 9.38 4.46
N PRO A 203 5.73 10.37 3.55
CA PRO A 203 5.48 10.10 2.14
C PRO A 203 6.63 9.30 1.53
N MET A 204 6.32 8.28 0.72
CA MET A 204 7.36 7.51 0.03
C MET A 204 7.99 8.34 -1.09
N THR A 205 9.28 8.16 -1.30
CA THR A 205 10.00 8.73 -2.43
C THR A 205 9.62 8.02 -3.75
N ALA A 206 9.85 8.70 -4.87
CA ALA A 206 9.63 8.10 -6.19
C ALA A 206 10.46 6.83 -6.43
N ALA A 207 11.66 6.73 -5.84
CA ALA A 207 12.53 5.56 -5.94
C ALA A 207 11.92 4.35 -5.21
N GLU A 208 11.44 4.55 -3.97
CA GLU A 208 10.79 3.48 -3.21
C GLU A 208 9.49 3.02 -3.89
N ILE A 209 8.71 3.95 -4.46
CA ILE A 209 7.51 3.61 -5.26
C ILE A 209 7.90 2.73 -6.46
N ALA A 210 9.02 3.03 -7.13
CA ALA A 210 9.52 2.24 -8.24
C ALA A 210 9.91 0.81 -7.79
N ASP A 211 10.60 0.67 -6.66
CA ASP A 211 10.96 -0.64 -6.08
C ASP A 211 9.72 -1.48 -5.74
N VAL A 212 8.72 -0.89 -5.08
CA VAL A 212 7.46 -1.58 -4.76
C VAL A 212 6.76 -2.07 -6.01
N ARG A 213 6.73 -1.25 -7.07
CA ARG A 213 6.10 -1.61 -8.35
C ARG A 213 6.79 -2.80 -9.02
N GLU A 214 8.08 -2.95 -8.82
CA GLU A 214 8.86 -4.11 -9.26
C GLU A 214 8.73 -5.32 -8.30
N GLY A 215 7.99 -5.17 -7.19
CA GLY A 215 7.83 -6.19 -6.17
C GLY A 215 9.07 -6.38 -5.29
N ARG A 216 10.03 -5.44 -5.32
CA ARG A 216 11.17 -5.42 -4.40
C ARG A 216 10.75 -4.75 -3.10
N ALA A 217 11.24 -5.26 -1.98
CA ALA A 217 11.18 -4.51 -0.73
C ALA A 217 11.98 -3.21 -0.91
N PRO A 218 11.47 -2.03 -0.49
CA PRO A 218 12.22 -0.79 -0.48
C PRO A 218 13.43 -1.08 0.38
N THR A 219 14.60 -0.87 -0.20
CA THR A 219 15.82 -0.91 0.58
C THR A 219 15.68 0.21 1.60
N PRO A 220 15.68 -0.06 2.92
CA PRO A 220 15.68 1.03 3.89
C PRO A 220 16.85 1.91 3.51
N GLU A 221 16.58 3.16 3.14
CA GLU A 221 17.61 4.08 2.69
C GLU A 221 18.65 4.09 3.82
N SER A 222 19.85 3.60 3.50
CA SER A 222 20.89 3.48 4.50
C SER A 222 21.11 4.88 5.06
N PRO A 223 21.00 5.12 6.37
CA PRO A 223 21.04 6.47 6.94
C PRO A 223 22.37 7.21 6.72
N ASP A 224 23.34 6.58 6.05
CA ASP A 224 24.65 7.11 5.68
C ASP A 224 24.72 7.58 4.21
N ALA A 225 23.61 7.60 3.47
CA ALA A 225 23.62 8.14 2.11
C ALA A 225 23.99 9.64 2.13
N PRO A 226 25.05 10.07 1.42
CA PRO A 226 25.48 11.46 1.44
C PRO A 226 24.37 12.35 0.87
N LEU A 227 23.94 13.35 1.67
CA LEU A 227 22.93 14.32 1.28
C LEU A 227 23.26 14.91 -0.10
N PRO A 228 22.27 15.04 -1.01
CA PRO A 228 22.50 15.69 -2.29
C PRO A 228 22.99 17.14 -2.04
N PRO A 229 23.90 17.65 -2.89
CA PRO A 229 24.40 19.02 -2.71
C PRO A 229 23.23 20.01 -2.84
N SER A 230 23.03 20.81 -1.80
CA SER A 230 22.10 21.94 -1.82
C SER A 230 22.53 22.90 -2.94
N ASN A 231 21.60 23.15 -3.87
CA ASN A 231 21.77 24.08 -4.98
C ASN A 231 21.28 25.47 -4.59
#